data_AF-A0AAD7HV91-F1
#
_entry.id   AF-A0AAD7HV91-F1
#
_cell.length_a   1.000
_cell.length_b   1.000
_cell.length_c   1.000
_cell.angle_alpha   90.00
_cell.angle_beta   90.00
_cell.angle_gamma   90.00
#
_symmetry.space_group_name_H-M   'P 1'
#
loop_
_entity.id
_entity.type
_entity.pdbx_description
1 polymer ?
#
loop_
_entity_poly.entity_id
_entity_poly.type
_entity_poly.pdbx_seq_one_letter_code
_entity_poly.pdbx_strand_id
1 'polypeptide(L)'
;PELLLGFYLPMPGDPPADTIFFFEALCVVSALHWFCAYSRADSPSSRRCRLTIFTDNQNTVNIFNSLCATPNYNPLLRTAVDDLIEYDVDLRVLHVKGEDNYIADAIS
;
A
#
# COMPACT_ATOMS: atom_id res chain seq x y z
N PRO A 1 -11.39 -4.21 7.53
CA PRO A 1 -12.14 -3.53 8.63
C PRO A 1 -12.71 -4.49 9.68
N GLU A 2 -13.32 -5.62 9.28
CA GLU A 2 -14.03 -6.52 10.20
C GLU A 2 -13.13 -7.25 11.21
N LEU A 3 -11.85 -7.44 10.88
CA LEU A 3 -10.90 -8.14 11.74
C LEU A 3 -10.32 -7.27 12.87
N LEU A 4 -10.48 -5.94 12.82
CA LEU A 4 -9.92 -4.99 13.79
C LEU A 4 -8.41 -5.16 14.09
N LEU A 5 -7.62 -5.60 13.10
CA LEU A 5 -6.17 -5.75 13.20
C LEU A 5 -5.46 -4.53 12.60
N GLY A 6 -4.34 -4.15 13.21
CA GLY A 6 -3.46 -3.07 12.75
C GLY A 6 -1.99 -3.47 12.85
N PHE A 7 -1.19 -2.99 11.90
CA PHE A 7 0.26 -3.19 11.87
C PHE A 7 0.93 -1.83 11.62
N TYR A 8 2.01 -1.54 12.34
CA TYR A 8 2.75 -0.29 12.20
C TYR A 8 4.25 -0.53 12.34
N LEU A 9 5.04 0.45 11.92
CA LEU A 9 6.49 0.46 12.07
C LEU A 9 6.91 1.78 12.76
N PRO A 10 7.81 1.75 13.76
CA PRO A 10 8.29 2.98 14.38
C PRO A 10 8.96 3.90 13.35
N MET A 11 8.48 5.13 13.23
CA MET A 11 9.17 6.14 12.45
C MET A 11 10.42 6.65 13.18
N PRO A 12 11.47 7.06 12.45
CA PRO A 12 12.57 7.81 13.05
C PRO A 12 12.02 9.07 13.74
N GLY A 13 12.58 9.45 14.90
CA GLY A 13 12.20 10.70 15.56
C GLY A 13 12.50 11.89 14.65
N ASP A 14 11.46 12.62 14.24
CA ASP A 14 11.46 13.80 13.36
C ASP A 14 11.43 13.52 11.84
N PRO A 15 10.34 12.92 11.31
CA PRO A 15 10.12 12.88 9.87
C PRO A 15 9.87 14.29 9.31
N PRO A 16 10.50 14.70 8.20
CA PRO A 16 10.17 15.96 7.53
C PRO A 16 8.68 15.98 7.10
N ALA A 17 8.00 17.13 7.18
CA ALA A 17 6.57 17.23 6.82
C ALA A 17 6.25 16.73 5.40
N ASP A 18 7.20 16.87 4.49
CA ASP A 18 7.10 16.43 3.10
C ASP A 18 7.11 14.89 2.94
N THR A 19 7.39 14.15 4.02
CA THR A 19 7.51 12.67 4.02
C THR A 19 6.24 11.94 4.41
N ILE A 20 5.21 12.62 4.91
CA ILE A 20 3.93 11.98 5.28
C ILE A 20 3.37 11.21 4.09
N PHE A 21 3.30 11.87 2.94
CA PHE A 21 2.83 11.23 1.71
C PHE A 21 3.71 10.03 1.27
N PHE A 22 5.02 10.13 1.49
CA PHE A 22 5.93 9.02 1.22
C PHE A 22 5.64 7.82 2.13
N PHE A 23 5.40 8.04 3.42
CA PHE A 23 5.09 6.96 4.36
C PHE A 23 3.75 6.30 4.06
N GLU A 24 2.77 7.05 3.62
CA GLU A 24 1.50 6.49 3.21
C GLU A 24 1.62 5.65 1.92
N ALA A 25 2.38 6.12 0.94
CA ALA A 25 2.71 5.33 -0.23
C ALA A 25 3.50 4.06 0.14
N LEU A 26 4.47 4.18 1.07
CA LEU A 26 5.24 3.05 1.60
C LEU A 26 4.35 2.05 2.35
N CYS A 27 3.32 2.50 3.06
CA CYS A 27 2.35 1.63 3.72
C CYS A 27 1.61 0.77 2.69
N VAL A 28 1.17 1.35 1.58
CA VAL A 28 0.54 0.60 0.48
C VAL A 28 1.49 -0.42 -0.13
N VAL A 29 2.75 -0.05 -0.42
CA VAL A 29 3.75 -1.00 -0.94
C VAL A 29 4.02 -2.12 0.07
N SER A 30 4.16 -1.78 1.35
CA SER A 30 4.44 -2.76 2.41
C SER A 30 3.28 -3.76 2.57
N ALA A 31 2.04 -3.28 2.49
CA ALA A 31 0.85 -4.14 2.53
C ALA A 31 0.77 -5.06 1.31
N LEU A 32 1.07 -4.55 0.10
CA LEU A 32 1.16 -5.36 -1.11
C LEU A 32 2.25 -6.44 -0.97
N HIS A 33 3.45 -6.04 -0.58
CA HIS A 33 4.60 -6.94 -0.46
C HIS A 33 4.32 -8.06 0.56
N TRP A 34 3.76 -7.72 1.71
CA TRP A 34 3.35 -8.70 2.72
C TRP A 34 2.31 -9.68 2.16
N PHE A 35 1.31 -9.18 1.44
CA PHE A 35 0.30 -10.05 0.81
C PHE A 35 0.95 -11.00 -0.20
N CYS A 36 1.84 -10.48 -1.06
CA CYS A 36 2.57 -11.29 -2.04
C CYS A 36 3.41 -12.38 -1.37
N ALA A 37 4.24 -12.00 -0.41
CA ALA A 37 5.19 -12.89 0.26
C ALA A 37 4.54 -13.97 1.13
N TYR A 38 3.42 -13.66 1.81
CA TYR A 38 2.85 -14.56 2.82
C TYR A 38 1.48 -15.13 2.46
N SER A 39 0.66 -14.41 1.70
CA SER A 39 -0.69 -14.90 1.33
C SER A 39 -0.69 -15.52 -0.07
N ARG A 40 -0.04 -14.86 -1.03
CA ARG A 40 -0.06 -15.29 -2.43
C ARG A 40 0.95 -16.40 -2.72
N ALA A 41 2.16 -16.30 -2.16
CA ALA A 41 3.19 -17.32 -2.30
C ALA A 41 2.77 -18.69 -1.73
N ASP A 42 2.07 -18.70 -0.59
CA ASP A 42 1.62 -19.93 0.09
C ASP A 42 0.42 -20.61 -0.62
N SER A 43 -0.34 -19.85 -1.42
CA SER A 43 -1.48 -20.36 -2.18
C SER A 43 -1.42 -19.93 -3.66
N PRO A 44 -0.48 -20.49 -4.45
CA PRO A 44 -0.34 -20.18 -5.86
C PRO A 44 -1.54 -20.73 -6.63
N SER A 45 -2.52 -19.87 -6.91
CA SER A 45 -3.66 -20.22 -7.76
C SER A 45 -3.33 -19.90 -9.22
N SER A 46 -3.79 -20.71 -10.17
CA SER A 46 -3.65 -20.44 -11.61
C SER A 46 -4.43 -19.24 -12.13
N ARG A 47 -5.20 -18.57 -11.27
CA ARG A 47 -5.99 -17.37 -11.61
C ARG A 47 -5.33 -16.12 -11.03
N ARG A 48 -5.41 -15.03 -11.78
CA ARG A 48 -5.04 -13.68 -11.31
C ARG A 48 -5.76 -13.33 -10.02
N CYS A 49 -5.01 -12.91 -9.01
CA CYS A 49 -5.58 -12.48 -7.72
C CYS A 49 -5.98 -11.01 -7.80
N ARG A 50 -7.11 -10.63 -7.20
CA ARG A 50 -7.54 -9.23 -7.11
C ARG A 50 -7.37 -8.76 -5.68
N LEU A 51 -6.46 -7.81 -5.47
CA LEU A 51 -6.19 -7.21 -4.17
C LEU A 51 -6.74 -5.78 -4.15
N THR A 52 -7.44 -5.40 -3.08
CA THR A 52 -7.90 -4.02 -2.89
C THR A 52 -7.31 -3.49 -1.59
N ILE A 53 -6.63 -2.35 -1.68
CA ILE A 53 -6.05 -1.62 -0.54
C ILE A 53 -6.78 -0.29 -0.42
N PHE A 54 -7.21 0.06 0.79
CA PHE A 54 -7.88 1.32 1.08
C PHE A 54 -6.91 2.31 1.72
N THR A 55 -7.02 3.58 1.35
CA THR A 55 -6.27 4.71 1.92
C THR A 55 -7.13 5.95 1.85
N ASP A 56 -6.98 6.87 2.79
CA ASP A 56 -7.65 8.17 2.78
C ASP A 56 -6.86 9.27 2.07
N ASN A 57 -5.70 8.94 1.48
CA ASN A 57 -4.91 9.89 0.72
C ASN A 57 -5.08 9.73 -0.78
N GLN A 58 -5.68 10.76 -1.36
CA GLN A 58 -5.94 10.85 -2.78
C GLN A 58 -4.66 10.88 -3.64
N ASN A 59 -3.57 11.46 -3.15
CA ASN A 59 -2.29 11.44 -3.88
C ASN A 59 -1.75 10.01 -3.98
N THR A 60 -1.94 9.19 -2.94
CA THR A 60 -1.52 7.79 -2.93
C THR A 60 -2.32 7.01 -3.97
N VAL A 61 -3.65 7.18 -3.94
CA VAL A 61 -4.56 6.61 -4.95
C VAL A 61 -4.13 7.00 -6.36
N ASN A 62 -3.79 8.27 -6.60
CA ASN A 62 -3.40 8.77 -7.92
C ASN A 62 -2.09 8.15 -8.42
N ILE A 63 -1.08 8.02 -7.55
CA ILE A 63 0.21 7.41 -7.90
C ILE A 63 0.01 5.95 -8.34
N PHE A 64 -0.74 5.15 -7.58
CA PHE A 64 -0.93 3.73 -7.90
C PHE A 64 -1.88 3.49 -9.07
N ASN A 65 -2.90 4.34 -9.27
CA ASN A 65 -3.80 4.22 -10.42
C ASN A 65 -3.15 4.67 -11.74
N SER A 66 -2.28 5.67 -11.70
CA SER A 66 -1.59 6.17 -12.90
C SER A 66 -0.29 5.43 -13.20
N LEU A 67 0.27 4.70 -12.21
CA LEU A 67 1.63 4.15 -12.24
C LEU A 67 2.69 5.21 -12.61
N CYS A 68 2.43 6.46 -12.21
CA CYS A 68 3.26 7.61 -12.50
C CYS A 68 3.47 8.39 -11.21
N ALA A 69 4.72 8.74 -10.93
CA ALA A 69 5.07 9.50 -9.75
C ALA A 69 6.27 10.41 -9.98
N THR A 70 6.52 11.32 -9.03
CA THR A 70 7.75 12.09 -9.02
C THR A 70 8.95 11.20 -8.68
N PRO A 71 10.19 11.58 -9.05
CA PRO A 71 11.37 10.71 -8.96
C PRO A 71 11.58 10.03 -7.60
N ASN A 72 11.21 10.71 -6.50
CA ASN A 72 11.38 10.20 -5.14
C ASN A 72 10.51 8.98 -4.82
N TYR A 73 9.40 8.78 -5.54
CA TYR A 73 8.46 7.67 -5.32
C TYR A 73 8.66 6.54 -6.34
N ASN A 74 9.45 6.74 -7.39
CA ASN A 74 9.70 5.72 -8.40
C ASN A 74 10.27 4.41 -7.83
N PRO A 75 11.15 4.41 -6.81
CA PRO A 75 11.58 3.15 -6.19
C PRO A 75 10.41 2.36 -5.59
N LEU A 76 9.48 3.04 -4.90
CA LEU A 76 8.29 2.41 -4.34
C LEU A 76 7.39 1.81 -5.41
N LEU A 77 7.10 2.59 -6.47
CA LEU A 77 6.30 2.09 -7.59
C LEU A 77 6.95 0.91 -8.31
N ARG A 78 8.27 0.92 -8.48
CA ARG A 78 9.00 -0.20 -9.09
C ARG A 78 8.85 -1.46 -8.26
N THR A 79 9.10 -1.39 -6.95
CA THR A 79 8.90 -2.53 -6.05
C THR A 79 7.47 -3.06 -6.14
N ALA A 80 6.47 -2.16 -6.14
CA ALA A 80 5.09 -2.59 -6.29
C ALA A 80 4.84 -3.29 -7.63
N VAL A 81 5.30 -2.73 -8.75
CA VAL A 81 5.12 -3.34 -10.08
C VAL A 81 5.83 -4.69 -10.19
N ASP A 82 7.03 -4.81 -9.64
CA ASP A 82 7.77 -6.07 -9.60
C ASP A 82 6.94 -7.15 -8.88
N ASP A 83 6.38 -6.84 -7.70
CA ASP A 83 5.48 -7.74 -6.95
C ASP A 83 4.19 -8.07 -7.72
N LEU A 84 3.56 -7.09 -8.40
CA LEU A 84 2.33 -7.34 -9.17
C LEU A 84 2.57 -8.31 -10.33
N ILE A 85 3.72 -8.18 -11.01
CA ILE A 85 4.09 -9.05 -12.13
C ILE A 85 4.48 -10.44 -11.64
N GLU A 86 5.34 -10.52 -10.62
CA GLU A 86 5.85 -11.79 -10.10
C GLU A 86 4.73 -12.68 -9.55
N TYR A 87 3.75 -12.10 -8.86
CA TYR A 87 2.70 -12.85 -8.16
C TYR A 87 1.34 -12.90 -8.89
N ASP A 88 1.25 -12.32 -10.10
CA ASP A 88 0.03 -12.13 -10.92
C ASP A 88 -1.14 -11.55 -10.09
N VAL A 89 -0.91 -10.36 -9.55
CA VAL A 89 -1.85 -9.61 -8.72
C VAL A 89 -2.38 -8.38 -9.47
N ASP A 90 -3.71 -8.23 -9.49
CA ASP A 90 -4.42 -7.02 -9.90
C ASP A 90 -4.72 -6.17 -8.66
N LEU A 91 -3.86 -5.18 -8.39
CA LEU A 91 -4.02 -4.25 -7.28
C LEU A 91 -4.99 -3.12 -7.64
N ARG A 92 -5.88 -2.80 -6.70
CA ARG A 92 -6.72 -1.62 -6.72
C ARG A 92 -6.51 -0.82 -5.44
N VAL A 93 -6.03 0.40 -5.58
CA VAL A 93 -5.93 1.34 -4.46
C VAL A 93 -7.14 2.26 -4.52
N LEU A 94 -7.97 2.22 -3.48
CA LEU A 94 -9.23 2.97 -3.42
C LEU A 94 -9.21 3.96 -2.28
N HIS A 95 -9.77 5.15 -2.56
CA HIS A 95 -9.96 6.17 -1.55
C HIS A 95 -11.09 5.76 -0.58
N VAL A 96 -10.84 5.92 0.71
CA VAL A 96 -11.83 5.85 1.79
C VAL A 96 -11.80 7.17 2.57
N LYS A 97 -12.90 7.58 3.22
CA LYS A 97 -12.84 8.80 4.03
C LYS A 97 -12.01 8.55 5.29
N GLY A 98 -11.29 9.55 5.79
CA GLY A 98 -10.53 9.43 7.04
C GLY A 98 -11.39 8.96 8.23
N GLU A 99 -12.65 9.42 8.31
CA GLU A 99 -13.62 8.95 9.33
C GLU A 99 -13.86 7.43 9.31
N ASP A 100 -13.71 6.81 8.14
CA ASP A 100 -13.84 5.36 7.93
C ASP A 100 -12.48 4.63 7.99
N ASN A 101 -11.36 5.38 8.09
CA ASN A 101 -9.98 4.88 8.15
C ASN A 101 -9.37 4.90 9.57
N TYR A 102 -10.21 5.04 10.60
CA TYR A 102 -9.80 5.29 11.99
C TYR A 102 -8.79 4.29 12.59
N ILE A 103 -8.75 3.04 12.13
CA ILE A 103 -7.76 2.05 12.61
C ILE A 103 -6.37 2.41 12.09
N ALA A 104 -6.25 2.76 10.81
CA ALA A 104 -4.97 3.13 10.21
C ALA A 104 -4.48 4.46 10.80
N ASP A 105 -5.39 5.41 11.02
CA ASP A 105 -5.06 6.70 11.65
C ASP A 105 -4.63 6.56 13.11
N ALA A 106 -5.15 5.56 13.83
CA ALA A 106 -4.77 5.32 15.22
C ALA A 106 -3.35 4.73 15.39
N ILE A 107 -2.77 4.21 14.31
CA ILE A 107 -1.48 3.51 14.33
C ILE A 107 -0.43 4.13 13.38
N SER A 108 -0.73 5.27 12.77
CA SER A 108 0.17 6.04 11.91
C SER A 108 1.05 7.03 12.67
#